data_AF-A0A920AU73-F1
#
_entry.id   AF-A0A920AU73-F1
#
_cell.length_a   1.000
_cell.length_b   1.000
_cell.length_c   1.000
_cell.angle_alpha   90.00
_cell.angle_beta   90.00
_cell.angle_gamma   90.00
#
_symmetry.space_group_name_H-M   'P 1'
#
loop_
_entity.id
_entity.type
_entity.pdbx_description
1 polymer ?
#
loop_
_entity_poly.entity_id
_entity_poly.type
_entity_poly.pdbx_seq_one_letter_code
_entity_poly.pdbx_strand_id
1 'polypeptide(L)' 'MDSLVKEDFIDNKRVYLSGLSNGAMGSFELLKNRPNMFASAVLICGGGNPYGLRFC' A
#
# COMPACT_ATOMS: atom_id res chain seq x y z
N MET A 1 -1.90 11.80 -1.01
CA MET A 1 -2.68 10.69 -0.43
C MET A 1 -3.31 11.11 0.90
N ASP A 2 -2.54 11.66 1.84
CA ASP A 2 -3.07 12.14 3.13
C ASP A 2 -4.19 13.20 3.00
N SER A 3 -4.18 14.02 1.95
CA SER A 3 -5.28 14.97 1.67
C SER A 3 -6.51 14.29 1.07
N LEU A 4 -6.34 13.28 0.22
CA LEU A 4 -7.45 12.56 -0.42
C LEU A 4 -8.22 11.71 0.60
N VAL A 5 -7.50 11.05 1.51
CA VAL A 5 -8.08 10.26 2.61
C VAL A 5 -8.74 11.17 3.67
N LYS A 6 -8.79 12.49 3.48
CA LYS A 6 -9.56 13.39 4.37
C LYS A 6 -10.88 13.84 3.77
N GLU A 7 -11.13 13.53 2.51
CA GLU A 7 -12.38 13.88 1.85
C GLU A 7 -13.54 13.04 2.43
N ASP A 8 -14.68 13.67 2.69
CA ASP A 8 -15.81 13.06 3.40
C ASP A 8 -16.42 11.85 2.69
N PHE A 9 -16.17 11.71 1.38
CA PHE A 9 -16.67 10.61 0.55
C PHE A 9 -15.72 9.40 0.49
N ILE A 10 -14.58 9.46 1.18
CA ILE A 10 -13.60 8.36 1.22
C ILE A 10 -13.66 7.65 2.57
N ASP A 11 -13.76 6.33 2.55
CA ASP A 11 -13.62 5.51 3.76
C ASP A 11 -12.15 5.15 3.99
N ASN A 12 -11.57 5.77 5.01
CA ASN A 12 -10.16 5.65 5.37
C ASN A 12 -9.78 4.24 5.84
N LYS A 13 -10.77 3.42 6.23
CA LYS A 13 -10.54 2.02 6.61
C LYS A 13 -10.58 1.07 5.40
N ARG A 14 -10.96 1.55 4.22
CA ARG A 14 -11.12 0.75 2.98
C ARG A 14 -10.27 1.30 1.82
N VAL A 15 -9.03 1.68 2.12
CA VAL A 15 -8.05 2.07 1.11
C VAL A 15 -7.22 0.85 0.70
N TYR A 16 -7.22 0.53 -0.59
CA TYR A 16 -6.51 -0.63 -1.13
C TYR A 16 -5.34 -0.19 -2.00
N LEU A 17 -4.23 -0.92 -1.91
CA LEU A 17 -3.06 -0.68 -2.74
C LEU A 17 -2.97 -1.74 -3.84
N SER A 18 -2.65 -1.33 -5.07
CA SER A 18 -2.38 -2.25 -6.15
C SER A 18 -1.20 -1.76 -6.97
N GLY A 19 -0.38 -2.70 -7.45
CA GLY A 19 0.82 -2.39 -8.22
C GLY A 19 1.19 -3.50 -9.18
N LEU A 20 1.77 -3.12 -10.32
CA LEU A 20 2.26 -4.02 -11.36
C LEU A 20 3.72 -3.67 -11.70
N SER A 21 4.59 -4.67 -11.85
CA SER A 21 5.99 -4.49 -12.25
C SER A 21 6.71 -3.50 -11.31
N ASN A 22 7.27 -2.41 -11.82
CA ASN A 22 7.85 -1.35 -10.97
C ASN A 22 6.85 -0.72 -9.99
N GLY A 23 5.56 -0.68 -10.32
CA GLY A 23 4.52 -0.21 -9.40
C GLY A 23 4.33 -1.14 -8.21
N ALA A 24 4.52 -2.45 -8.40
CA ALA A 24 4.52 -3.41 -7.29
C ALA A 24 5.75 -3.23 -6.39
N MET A 25 6.93 -2.94 -6.96
CA MET A 25 8.14 -2.61 -6.17
C MET A 25 7.93 -1.35 -5.31
N GLY A 26 7.41 -0.27 -5.88
CA GLY A 26 7.11 0.94 -5.11
C GLY A 26 6.03 0.72 -4.03
N SER A 27 5.08 -0.17 -4.29
CA SER A 27 4.06 -0.54 -3.32
C SER A 27 4.63 -1.30 -2.12
N PHE A 28 5.65 -2.14 -2.31
CA PHE A 28 6.37 -2.77 -1.20
C PHE A 28 7.02 -1.73 -0.27
N GLU A 29 7.68 -0.72 -0.83
CA GLU A 29 8.26 0.37 -0.03
C GLU A 29 7.19 1.20 0.69
N LEU A 30 6.03 1.40 0.07
CA LEU A 30 4.88 2.06 0.71
C LEU A 30 4.36 1.26 1.91
N LEU A 31 4.18 -0.05 1.77
CA LEU A 31 3.73 -0.91 2.87
C LEU A 31 4.72 -0.93 4.04
N LYS A 32 6.02 -0.91 3.76
CA LYS A 32 7.06 -0.82 4.77
C LYS A 32 7.03 0.50 5.54
N ASN A 33 6.88 1.62 4.82
CA ASN A 33 6.92 2.96 5.43
C ASN A 33 5.58 3.43 6.01
N ARG A 34 4.46 2.87 5.56
CA ARG A 34 3.08 3.25 5.94
C ARG A 34 2.21 1.99 6.18
N PRO A 35 2.55 1.11 7.13
CA PRO A 35 1.90 -0.20 7.30
C PRO A 35 0.41 -0.13 7.65
N ASN A 36 -0.05 0.95 8.26
CA ASN A 36 -1.45 1.11 8.70
C ASN A 36 -2.32 1.92 7.72
N MET A 37 -1.78 2.26 6.54
CA MET A 37 -2.48 3.13 5.58
C MET A 37 -3.45 2.36 4.68
N PHE A 38 -3.17 1.09 4.42
CA PHE A 38 -3.91 0.28 3.46
C PHE A 38 -4.55 -0.91 4.16
N ALA A 39 -5.80 -1.20 3.81
CA ALA A 39 -6.54 -2.36 4.31
C ALA A 39 -6.03 -3.66 3.69
N SER A 40 -5.67 -3.64 2.39
CA SER A 40 -4.99 -4.74 1.72
C SER A 40 -4.19 -4.24 0.51
N ALA A 41 -3.29 -5.09 0.03
CA ALA A 41 -2.47 -4.80 -1.14
C ALA A 41 -2.41 -5.99 -2.11
N VAL A 42 -2.54 -5.71 -3.41
CA VAL A 42 -2.42 -6.70 -4.49
C VAL A 42 -1.28 -6.31 -5.41
N LEU A 43 -0.16 -7.02 -5.32
CA LEU A 43 1.08 -6.65 -5.99
C LEU A 43 1.49 -7.74 -6.99
N ILE A 44 1.67 -7.38 -8.25
CA ILE A 44 1.90 -8.32 -9.35
C ILE A 44 3.28 -8.09 -9.96
N CYS A 45 4.09 -9.15 -10.02
CA CYS A 45 5.41 -9.18 -10.66
C CYS A 45 6.38 -8.07 -10.19
N GLY A 46 6.32 -7.67 -8.91
CA GLY A 46 7.28 -6.74 -8.31
C GLY A 46 8.20 -7.44 -7.32
N GLY A 47 9.43 -6.94 -7.18
CA GLY A 47 10.36 -7.33 -6.12
C GLY A 47 10.22 -6.44 -4.89
N GLY A 48 10.33 -7.03 -3.70
CA GLY A 48 10.35 -6.33 -2.43
C GLY A 48 11.33 -6.97 -1.47
N ASN A 49 11.89 -6.21 -0.53
CA ASN A 49 12.71 -6.77 0.53
C ASN A 49 11.79 -7.51 1.53
N PRO A 50 11.97 -8.83 1.76
CA PRO A 50 11.14 -9.59 2.69
C PRO A 50 11.36 -9.22 4.15
N TYR A 51 12.49 -8.58 4.49
CA TYR A 51 12.82 -8.20 5.85
C TYR A 51 12.24 -6.82 6.19
N GLY A 52 11.39 -6.77 7.22
CA GLY A 52 10.74 -5.55 7.69
C GLY A 52 9.38 -5.25 7.04
N LEU A 53 8.95 -6.06 6.07
CA LEU A 53 7.57 -6.03 5.60
C LEU A 53 6.70 -6.86 6.55
N ARG A 54 5.75 -6.19 7.21
CA ARG A 54 4.76 -6.85 8.05
C ARG A 54 3.46 -6.95 7.29
N PHE A 55 3.17 -8.14 6.79
CA PHE A 55 1.85 -8.48 6.28
C PHE A 55 0.95 -8.74 7.49
N CYS A 56 -0.05 -7.87 7.67
CA CYS A 56 -1.17 -8.12 8.58
C CYS A 56 -2.20 -9.01 7.89
#